data_AF-A0AAU9IP25-F1
#
_entry.id   AF-A0AAU9IP25-F1
#
_cell.length_a   1.000
_cell.length_b   1.000
_cell.length_c   1.000
_cell.angle_alpha   90.00
_cell.angle_beta   90.00
_cell.angle_gamma   90.00
#
_symmetry.space_group_name_H-M   'P 1'
#
loop_
_entity.id
_entity.type
_entity.pdbx_description
1 polymer ?
#
loop_
_entity_poly.entity_id
_entity_poly.type
_entity_poly.pdbx_seq_one_letter_code
_entity_poly.pdbx_strand_id
1 'polypeptide(L)'
;MSTSIASCSTVILTHDFDSSNLLLRIQNHSGKINCVTWNHNNRILASSGDDSSIFLSLAETGERVGVFEVKEEQPSPVNSIAFTSKSDLLASGYANGTVKVWDLHKKEVSMNVRQHSDSVSCVSWNATDTQVASGSLSGEIALHSMLTQVSVANLKQKGSGGIKLLQFSQLKKQLLGAATDNGSVYIWDANSRTVTASFPNFHNSPVTGLAFSSVNHMLMCTAGLDHKVHFYDIQERRVVKTMELEAPITSLAFNGEGHTIAIGTLYGGVQIYDLRSTNAAKSNLRGHEGSSVNWIEFSKVRGRERPAPSRSASYNTQAKEPSSATSLKSGDESPYPGGRFRTIEEIKQEAKLRVEMKRREQREGTNPEINNRSVSPFPGVKPPVVPQPQENLTTVSEPALKIPETFKPTEKPLTPKPPPTPEVPKPVVEIPPKVPQPDKIPAKLQEIPQEEAKKPPESVVSEARKKVESILNDKPLDTSRLETIENKLESQEKAITGLRDDIHNLHIELIRQFMIQQNDMRSLLEEYSSANSKLLQELSDLKEENLRLKHNSY
;
A
#
# COMPACT_ATOMS: atom_id res chain seq x y z
N MET A 1 3.29 4.23 -18.64
CA MET A 1 4.31 4.96 -17.85
C MET A 1 5.26 3.91 -17.35
N SER A 2 6.56 4.10 -17.57
CA SER A 2 7.59 3.21 -17.04
C SER A 2 7.53 3.23 -15.51
N THR A 3 7.92 2.12 -14.90
CA THR A 3 8.05 2.04 -13.44
C THR A 3 9.19 2.96 -13.01
N SER A 4 9.02 3.69 -11.92
CA SER A 4 10.06 4.55 -11.35
C SER A 4 10.40 4.09 -9.94
N ILE A 5 11.64 4.32 -9.50
CA ILE A 5 12.10 4.05 -8.14
C ILE A 5 12.39 5.39 -7.48
N ALA A 6 11.79 5.64 -6.31
CA ALA A 6 12.19 6.73 -5.44
C ALA A 6 13.10 6.19 -4.33
N SER A 7 14.17 6.90 -4.03
CA SER A 7 15.07 6.60 -2.93
C SER A 7 15.43 7.88 -2.19
N CYS A 8 15.62 7.83 -0.88
CA CYS A 8 15.94 9.02 -0.09
C CYS A 8 17.14 8.82 0.84
N SER A 9 17.89 9.91 1.01
CA SER A 9 18.94 10.07 2.01
C SER A 9 18.86 11.49 2.58
N THR A 10 19.77 12.40 2.20
CA THR A 10 19.61 13.85 2.40
C THR A 10 18.81 14.51 1.27
N VAL A 11 18.77 13.85 0.11
CA VAL A 11 17.99 14.23 -1.07
C VAL A 11 17.11 13.06 -1.49
N ILE A 12 16.08 13.35 -2.28
CA ILE A 12 15.26 12.33 -2.94
C ILE A 12 15.77 12.20 -4.36
N LEU A 13 16.02 10.97 -4.78
CA LEU A 13 16.38 10.65 -6.16
C LEU A 13 15.32 9.73 -6.74
N THR A 14 14.79 10.12 -7.90
CA THR A 14 13.91 9.26 -8.70
C THR A 14 14.70 8.72 -9.89
N HIS A 15 14.56 7.42 -10.14
CA HIS A 15 15.20 6.75 -11.27
C HIS A 15 14.15 6.04 -12.10
N ASP A 16 14.39 5.97 -13.40
CA ASP A 16 13.61 5.11 -14.28
C ASP A 16 14.06 3.66 -14.09
N PHE A 17 13.10 2.75 -13.88
CA PHE A 17 13.41 1.36 -13.57
C PHE A 17 14.07 0.64 -14.75
N ASP A 18 13.57 0.88 -15.97
CA ASP A 18 14.00 0.13 -17.16
C ASP A 18 15.35 0.61 -17.66
N SER A 19 15.54 1.93 -17.75
CA SER A 19 16.80 2.52 -18.23
C SER A 19 17.85 2.73 -17.13
N SER A 20 17.47 2.60 -15.85
CA SER A 20 18.34 2.89 -14.70
C SER A 20 18.90 4.32 -14.67
N ASN A 21 18.27 5.24 -15.43
CA ASN A 21 18.68 6.64 -15.50
C ASN A 21 18.10 7.44 -14.34
N LEU A 22 18.88 8.40 -13.82
CA LEU A 22 18.38 9.41 -12.89
C LEU A 22 17.38 10.31 -13.61
N LEU A 23 16.17 10.41 -13.07
CA LEU A 23 15.10 11.27 -13.59
C LEU A 23 15.13 12.63 -12.89
N LEU A 24 15.07 12.64 -11.56
CA LEU A 24 15.04 13.87 -10.76
C LEU A 24 15.87 13.75 -9.49
N ARG A 25 16.38 14.90 -9.06
CA ARG A 25 16.98 15.15 -7.75
C ARG A 25 16.17 16.24 -7.05
N ILE A 26 15.53 15.89 -5.94
CA ILE A 26 14.66 16.79 -5.17
C ILE A 26 15.30 17.04 -3.80
N GLN A 27 15.48 18.31 -3.46
CA GLN A 27 16.03 18.74 -2.18
C GLN A 27 15.09 19.75 -1.54
N ASN A 28 14.19 19.24 -0.69
CA ASN A 28 13.20 20.05 0.01
C ASN A 28 13.44 20.15 1.51
N HIS A 29 14.03 19.11 2.11
CA HIS A 29 14.33 19.07 3.54
C HIS A 29 15.66 19.73 3.85
N SER A 30 15.77 20.32 5.04
CA SER A 30 17.01 20.88 5.57
C SER A 30 17.91 19.83 6.25
N GLY A 31 17.36 18.65 6.55
CA GLY A 31 18.03 17.54 7.23
C GLY A 31 17.91 16.22 6.47
N LYS A 32 18.09 15.10 7.20
CA LYS A 32 17.91 13.75 6.63
C LYS A 32 16.43 13.50 6.34
N ILE A 33 16.19 12.77 5.26
CA ILE A 33 14.88 12.31 4.83
C ILE A 33 14.75 10.87 5.28
N ASN A 34 13.76 10.61 6.13
CA ASN A 34 13.58 9.32 6.77
C ASN A 34 12.70 8.39 5.94
N CYS A 35 11.74 8.94 5.19
CA CYS A 35 10.81 8.15 4.39
C CYS A 35 10.35 8.93 3.14
N VAL A 36 10.08 8.18 2.07
CA VAL A 36 9.49 8.70 0.83
C VAL A 36 8.42 7.72 0.35
N THR A 37 7.28 8.24 -0.12
CA THR A 37 6.20 7.38 -0.62
C THR A 37 5.47 7.96 -1.82
N TRP A 38 5.03 7.07 -2.72
CA TRP A 38 4.26 7.42 -3.90
C TRP A 38 2.77 7.46 -3.61
N ASN A 39 2.11 8.51 -4.10
CA ASN A 39 0.66 8.53 -4.14
C ASN A 39 0.11 7.49 -5.15
N HIS A 40 -1.19 7.22 -5.10
CA HIS A 40 -1.86 6.17 -5.89
C HIS A 40 -1.70 6.30 -7.41
N ASN A 41 -1.50 7.52 -7.92
CA ASN A 41 -1.37 7.81 -9.34
C ASN A 41 0.06 8.12 -9.79
N ASN A 42 1.05 7.97 -8.89
CA ASN A 42 2.47 8.26 -9.08
C ASN A 42 2.81 9.69 -9.52
N ARG A 43 1.93 10.67 -9.31
CA ARG A 43 2.20 12.07 -9.65
C ARG A 43 2.77 12.86 -8.48
N ILE A 44 2.52 12.43 -7.26
CA ILE A 44 2.96 13.11 -6.04
C ILE A 44 3.85 12.16 -5.24
N LEU A 45 5.00 12.70 -4.84
CA LEU A 45 5.87 12.11 -3.84
C LEU A 45 5.68 12.86 -2.52
N ALA A 46 5.41 12.11 -1.46
CA ALA A 46 5.50 12.63 -0.11
C ALA A 46 6.86 12.25 0.49
N SER A 47 7.48 13.17 1.22
CA SER A 47 8.73 12.94 1.93
C SER A 47 8.66 13.47 3.35
N SER A 48 9.29 12.76 4.29
CA SER A 48 9.36 13.15 5.69
C SER A 48 10.80 13.18 6.17
N GLY A 49 11.11 14.07 7.11
CA GLY A 49 12.49 14.25 7.58
C GLY A 49 12.62 14.66 9.04
N ASP A 50 13.88 14.87 9.42
CA ASP A 50 14.28 15.31 10.77
C ASP A 50 13.85 16.75 11.08
N ASP A 51 13.54 17.54 10.05
CA ASP A 51 13.03 18.91 10.14
C ASP A 51 11.56 19.00 10.59
N SER A 52 10.94 17.87 10.95
CA SER A 52 9.54 17.76 11.40
C SER A 52 8.51 18.11 10.32
N SER A 53 8.95 18.30 9.07
CA SER A 53 8.10 18.65 7.95
C SER A 53 7.78 17.41 7.12
N ILE A 54 6.63 17.45 6.44
CA ILE A 54 6.26 16.52 5.38
C ILE A 54 6.06 17.34 4.10
N PHE A 55 6.88 17.11 3.08
CA PHE A 55 6.74 17.80 1.79
C PHE A 55 5.99 16.94 0.79
N LEU A 56 5.14 17.59 -0.01
CA LEU A 56 4.49 17.00 -1.19
C LEU A 56 5.10 17.64 -2.44
N SER A 57 5.61 16.81 -3.34
CA SER A 57 6.32 17.24 -4.55
C SER A 57 5.76 16.55 -5.78
N LEU A 58 5.75 17.24 -6.92
CA LEU A 58 5.42 16.63 -8.20
C LEU A 58 6.54 15.68 -8.62
N ALA A 59 6.17 14.45 -8.99
CA ALA A 59 7.14 13.43 -9.40
C ALA A 59 7.74 13.67 -10.81
N GLU A 60 7.13 14.53 -11.61
CA GLU A 60 7.61 14.86 -12.97
C GLU A 60 8.60 16.04 -12.97
N THR A 61 8.43 17.01 -12.07
CA THR A 61 9.22 18.25 -12.05
C THR A 61 10.05 18.43 -10.78
N GLY A 62 9.71 17.72 -9.70
CA GLY A 62 10.28 17.92 -8.37
C GLY A 62 9.74 19.15 -7.64
N GLU A 63 8.81 19.91 -8.25
CA GLU A 63 8.26 21.12 -7.65
C GLU A 63 7.43 20.80 -6.40
N ARG A 64 7.66 21.55 -5.33
CA ARG A 64 6.88 21.46 -4.10
C ARG A 64 5.47 22.00 -4.30
N VAL A 65 4.46 21.16 -4.10
CA VAL A 65 3.04 21.50 -4.20
C VAL A 65 2.35 21.66 -2.84
N GLY A 66 2.94 21.13 -1.78
CA GLY A 66 2.39 21.23 -0.44
C GLY A 66 3.41 20.95 0.65
N VAL A 67 3.06 21.37 1.86
CA VAL A 67 3.79 21.07 3.08
C VAL A 67 2.80 20.83 4.21
N PHE A 68 3.03 19.78 4.99
CA PHE A 68 2.39 19.59 6.29
C PHE A 68 3.45 19.80 7.36
N GLU A 69 3.23 20.83 8.17
CA GLU A 69 4.10 21.21 9.27
C GLU A 69 3.27 21.30 10.54
N VAL A 70 3.82 20.75 11.61
CA VAL A 70 3.23 20.85 12.93
C VAL A 70 3.91 22.00 13.66
N LYS A 71 3.15 23.05 13.97
CA LYS A 71 3.60 24.13 14.85
C LYS A 71 3.44 23.71 16.31
N GLU A 72 4.34 22.86 16.78
CA GLU A 72 4.47 22.51 18.20
C GLU A 72 5.64 23.29 18.83
N GLU A 73 5.59 23.52 20.14
CA GLU A 73 6.67 24.21 20.87
C GLU A 73 8.01 23.46 20.77
N GLN A 74 7.96 22.14 20.58
CA GLN A 74 9.11 21.28 20.39
C GLN A 74 8.95 20.47 19.09
N PRO A 75 9.70 20.81 18.02
CA PRO A 75 9.65 20.06 16.77
C PRO A 75 10.18 18.64 16.99
N SER A 76 9.49 17.65 16.42
CA SER A 76 9.86 16.24 16.50
C SER A 76 10.02 15.66 15.09
N PRO A 77 11.11 14.93 14.80
CA PRO A 77 11.32 14.23 13.54
C PRO A 77 10.14 13.36 13.12
N VAL A 78 9.90 13.28 11.82
CA VAL A 78 8.92 12.38 11.21
C VAL A 78 9.66 11.19 10.58
N ASN A 79 9.54 10.03 11.21
CA ASN A 79 10.32 8.84 10.83
C ASN A 79 9.69 8.08 9.66
N SER A 80 8.36 8.07 9.57
CA SER A 80 7.64 7.26 8.59
C SER A 80 6.34 7.92 8.17
N ILE A 81 6.00 7.74 6.90
CA ILE A 81 4.76 8.22 6.29
C ILE A 81 4.17 7.13 5.39
N ALA A 82 2.84 7.11 5.26
CA ALA A 82 2.16 6.18 4.37
C ALA A 82 0.86 6.77 3.84
N PHE A 83 0.66 6.72 2.53
CA PHE A 83 -0.62 7.07 1.91
C PHE A 83 -1.62 5.94 2.04
N THR A 84 -2.90 6.30 2.08
CA THR A 84 -3.99 5.35 1.78
C THR A 84 -3.97 4.94 0.30
N SER A 85 -4.69 3.87 -0.03
CA SER A 85 -4.76 3.29 -1.38
C SER A 85 -5.28 4.29 -2.42
N LYS A 86 -6.19 5.20 -2.03
CA LYS A 86 -6.65 6.33 -2.86
C LYS A 86 -5.85 7.62 -2.67
N SER A 87 -4.97 7.66 -1.67
CA SER A 87 -4.20 8.84 -1.27
C SER A 87 -5.05 10.06 -0.93
N ASP A 88 -6.20 9.82 -0.31
CA ASP A 88 -7.03 10.87 0.31
C ASP A 88 -6.50 11.26 1.69
N LEU A 89 -5.83 10.31 2.37
CA LEU A 89 -5.22 10.49 3.68
C LEU A 89 -3.73 10.12 3.65
N LEU A 90 -2.96 10.76 4.53
CA LEU A 90 -1.55 10.45 4.78
C LEU A 90 -1.35 10.21 6.28
N ALA A 91 -0.84 9.05 6.66
CA ALA A 91 -0.42 8.78 8.04
C ALA A 91 1.04 9.19 8.23
N SER A 92 1.40 9.61 9.43
CA SER A 92 2.74 10.03 9.83
C SER A 92 3.05 9.60 11.26
N GLY A 93 4.24 9.04 11.46
CA GLY A 93 4.77 8.62 12.76
C GLY A 93 5.91 9.53 13.21
N TYR A 94 5.77 10.11 14.39
CA TYR A 94 6.72 11.06 14.98
C TYR A 94 7.61 10.41 16.03
N ALA A 95 8.83 10.96 16.19
CA ALA A 95 9.77 10.53 17.22
C ALA A 95 9.31 10.78 18.66
N ASN A 96 8.33 11.65 18.88
CA ASN A 96 7.74 11.93 20.20
C ASN A 96 6.63 10.94 20.63
N GLY A 97 6.43 9.85 19.86
CA GLY A 97 5.40 8.83 20.13
C GLY A 97 4.02 9.15 19.55
N THR A 98 3.91 10.24 18.79
CA THR A 98 2.64 10.70 18.19
C THR A 98 2.44 10.11 16.80
N VAL A 99 1.21 9.73 16.50
CA VAL A 99 0.74 9.37 15.15
C VAL A 99 -0.27 10.41 14.70
N LYS A 100 -0.05 11.00 13.53
CA LYS A 100 -1.01 11.93 12.91
C LYS A 100 -1.47 11.39 11.57
N VAL A 101 -2.76 11.56 11.28
CA VAL A 101 -3.33 11.34 9.95
C VAL A 101 -3.80 12.67 9.41
N TRP A 102 -3.39 12.96 8.17
CA TRP A 102 -3.65 14.20 7.46
C TRP A 102 -4.66 13.95 6.37
N ASP A 103 -5.68 14.80 6.28
CA ASP A 103 -6.61 14.84 5.16
C ASP A 103 -6.02 15.75 4.08
N LEU A 104 -5.70 15.19 2.91
CA LEU A 104 -5.06 15.92 1.82
C LEU A 104 -6.02 16.92 1.14
N HIS A 105 -7.32 16.66 1.19
CA HIS A 105 -8.33 17.51 0.59
C HIS A 105 -8.57 18.75 1.46
N LYS A 106 -8.72 18.53 2.77
CA LYS A 106 -8.94 19.61 3.75
C LYS A 106 -7.66 20.31 4.19
N LYS A 107 -6.51 19.64 4.02
CA LYS A 107 -5.20 20.06 4.54
C LYS A 107 -5.18 20.24 6.05
N GLU A 108 -5.92 19.38 6.75
CA GLU A 108 -6.10 19.38 8.20
C GLU A 108 -5.71 18.04 8.80
N VAL A 109 -5.44 18.02 10.10
CA VAL A 109 -5.18 16.80 10.85
C VAL A 109 -6.51 16.13 11.18
N SER A 110 -6.77 14.97 10.59
CA SER A 110 -7.98 14.17 10.86
C SER A 110 -7.86 13.33 12.12
N MET A 111 -6.64 12.95 12.51
CA MET A 111 -6.35 12.17 13.71
C MET A 111 -5.02 12.63 14.30
N ASN A 112 -4.97 12.84 15.62
CA ASN A 112 -3.74 13.14 16.35
C ASN A 112 -3.73 12.34 17.65
N VAL A 113 -2.95 11.26 17.71
CA VAL A 113 -2.94 10.34 18.85
C VAL A 113 -1.52 10.13 19.35
N ARG A 114 -1.29 10.50 20.62
CA ARG A 114 -0.05 10.17 21.34
C ARG A 114 -0.29 8.97 22.23
N GLN A 115 0.17 7.82 21.79
CA GLN A 115 -0.10 6.54 22.43
C GLN A 115 1.15 5.72 22.73
N HIS A 116 2.23 5.93 21.96
CA HIS A 116 3.48 5.21 22.17
C HIS A 116 4.31 5.94 23.21
N SER A 117 4.94 5.15 24.09
CA SER A 117 5.85 5.66 25.12
C SER A 117 7.21 6.10 24.55
N ASP A 118 7.56 5.61 23.37
CA ASP A 118 8.81 5.88 22.67
C ASP A 118 8.54 6.19 21.17
N SER A 119 9.59 6.60 20.46
CA SER A 119 9.58 7.00 19.05
C SER A 119 8.82 6.03 18.14
N VAL A 120 7.90 6.58 17.34
CA VAL A 120 7.20 5.83 16.29
C VAL A 120 8.16 5.67 15.12
N SER A 121 8.59 4.45 14.86
CA SER A 121 9.55 4.14 13.80
C SER A 121 8.89 3.95 12.44
N CYS A 122 7.66 3.44 12.41
CA CYS A 122 6.98 3.02 11.19
C CYS A 122 5.45 3.15 11.31
N VAL A 123 4.81 3.44 10.17
CA VAL A 123 3.36 3.43 10.01
C VAL A 123 2.96 2.68 8.74
N SER A 124 1.82 1.97 8.76
CA SER A 124 1.29 1.28 7.58
C SER A 124 -0.23 1.26 7.59
N TRP A 125 -0.82 1.44 6.41
CA TRP A 125 -2.26 1.27 6.19
C TRP A 125 -2.61 -0.17 5.88
N ASN A 126 -3.77 -0.63 6.33
CA ASN A 126 -4.33 -1.88 5.84
C ASN A 126 -4.83 -1.74 4.39
N ALA A 127 -4.98 -2.86 3.69
CA ALA A 127 -5.39 -2.86 2.28
C ALA A 127 -6.82 -2.33 2.01
N THR A 128 -7.61 -2.07 3.06
CA THR A 128 -8.95 -1.48 2.95
C THR A 128 -9.00 -0.01 3.38
N ASP A 129 -7.87 0.59 3.76
CA ASP A 129 -7.75 1.95 4.30
C ASP A 129 -8.62 2.25 5.55
N THR A 130 -9.07 1.21 6.27
CA THR A 130 -9.92 1.35 7.46
C THR A 130 -9.12 1.38 8.76
N GLN A 131 -7.89 0.85 8.75
CA GLN A 131 -7.01 0.80 9.91
C GLN A 131 -5.61 1.27 9.57
N VAL A 132 -5.00 1.97 10.52
CA VAL A 132 -3.59 2.34 10.49
C VAL A 132 -2.85 1.64 11.64
N ALA A 133 -1.77 0.94 11.29
CA ALA A 133 -0.84 0.38 12.25
C ALA A 133 0.34 1.32 12.46
N SER A 134 0.81 1.43 13.70
CA SER A 134 2.02 2.17 14.06
C SER A 134 2.90 1.36 15.00
N GLY A 135 4.20 1.39 14.76
CA GLY A 135 5.19 0.61 15.51
C GLY A 135 6.16 1.54 16.24
N SER A 136 6.50 1.18 17.47
CA SER A 136 7.41 1.94 18.32
C SER A 136 8.68 1.17 18.66
N LEU A 137 9.74 1.93 18.94
CA LEU A 137 10.98 1.40 19.51
C LEU A 137 10.79 0.77 20.90
N SER A 138 9.67 1.03 21.58
CA SER A 138 9.28 0.33 22.82
C SER A 138 8.87 -1.15 22.61
N GLY A 139 8.77 -1.59 21.35
CA GLY A 139 8.29 -2.92 20.95
C GLY A 139 6.76 -3.03 20.83
N GLU A 140 6.05 -1.91 20.98
CA GLU A 140 4.59 -1.85 20.86
C GLU A 140 4.16 -1.57 19.42
N ILE A 141 3.11 -2.26 18.99
CA ILE A 141 2.39 -2.00 17.75
C ILE A 141 0.98 -1.59 18.15
N ALA A 142 0.48 -0.47 17.67
CA ALA A 142 -0.93 -0.15 17.85
C ALA A 142 -1.68 -0.15 16.54
N LEU A 143 -2.94 -0.55 16.61
CA LEU A 143 -3.90 -0.51 15.52
C LEU A 143 -4.96 0.53 15.82
N HIS A 144 -5.14 1.50 14.95
CA HIS A 144 -6.22 2.49 15.06
C HIS A 144 -7.21 2.28 13.95
N SER A 145 -8.49 2.40 14.28
CA SER A 145 -9.57 2.41 13.30
C SER A 145 -9.86 3.85 12.90
N MET A 146 -9.89 4.11 11.60
CA MET A 146 -10.25 5.44 11.08
C MET A 146 -11.74 5.73 11.20
N LEU A 147 -12.57 4.68 11.23
CA LEU A 147 -14.02 4.83 11.36
C LEU A 147 -14.41 5.30 12.76
N THR A 148 -13.76 4.74 13.79
CA THR A 148 -14.06 5.06 15.19
C THR A 148 -13.12 6.12 15.76
N GLN A 149 -11.97 6.39 15.12
CA GLN A 149 -10.91 7.28 15.58
C GLN A 149 -10.31 6.90 16.94
N VAL A 150 -10.45 5.64 17.35
CA VAL A 150 -9.93 5.13 18.63
C VAL A 150 -8.90 4.03 18.36
N SER A 151 -7.93 3.88 19.27
CA SER A 151 -7.02 2.74 19.29
C SER A 151 -7.82 1.46 19.57
N VAL A 152 -7.72 0.52 18.63
CA VAL A 152 -8.48 -0.74 18.63
C VAL A 152 -7.71 -1.82 19.39
N ALA A 153 -6.38 -1.79 19.31
CA ALA A 153 -5.51 -2.78 19.94
C ALA A 153 -4.08 -2.27 20.11
N ASN A 154 -3.42 -2.70 21.20
CA ASN A 154 -1.97 -2.65 21.37
C ASN A 154 -1.43 -4.08 21.36
N LEU A 155 -0.64 -4.41 20.34
CA LEU A 155 0.03 -5.70 20.16
C LEU A 155 1.46 -5.58 20.67
N LYS A 156 1.88 -6.50 21.52
CA LYS A 156 3.26 -6.57 22.02
C LYS A 156 3.64 -8.03 22.22
N GLN A 157 4.71 -8.46 21.58
CA GLN A 157 5.27 -9.79 21.83
C GLN A 157 6.25 -9.74 23.00
N LYS A 158 6.14 -10.66 23.95
CA LYS A 158 7.05 -10.73 25.11
C LYS A 158 8.49 -10.98 24.65
N GLY A 159 9.43 -10.20 25.15
CA GLY A 159 10.86 -10.30 24.80
C GLY A 159 11.21 -9.82 23.40
N SER A 160 10.27 -9.18 22.69
CA SER A 160 10.56 -8.53 21.41
C SER A 160 11.38 -7.27 21.62
N GLY A 161 12.38 -7.05 20.76
CA GLY A 161 13.04 -5.76 20.63
C GLY A 161 12.10 -4.69 20.05
N GLY A 162 12.60 -3.46 19.94
CA GLY A 162 11.88 -2.33 19.34
C GLY A 162 11.46 -2.64 17.90
N ILE A 163 10.27 -2.20 17.51
CA ILE A 163 9.78 -2.36 16.14
C ILE A 163 10.49 -1.34 15.26
N LYS A 164 11.10 -1.77 14.16
CA LYS A 164 11.70 -0.88 13.16
C LYS A 164 10.81 -0.65 11.96
N LEU A 165 10.15 -1.71 11.50
CA LEU A 165 9.35 -1.70 10.29
C LEU A 165 8.04 -2.44 10.49
N LEU A 166 7.00 -1.91 9.86
CA LEU A 166 5.68 -2.50 9.76
C LEU A 166 5.20 -2.43 8.33
N GLN A 167 4.56 -3.49 7.88
CA GLN A 167 3.89 -3.47 6.59
C GLN A 167 2.66 -4.39 6.61
N PHE A 168 1.53 -3.89 6.13
CA PHE A 168 0.39 -4.76 5.82
C PHE A 168 0.58 -5.45 4.46
N SER A 169 0.14 -6.71 4.38
CA SER A 169 0.03 -7.39 3.09
C SER A 169 -1.08 -6.76 2.25
N GLN A 170 -0.74 -6.45 0.99
CA GLN A 170 -1.70 -5.92 0.02
C GLN A 170 -2.67 -6.99 -0.48
N LEU A 171 -2.24 -8.26 -0.48
CA LEU A 171 -3.05 -9.39 -0.94
C LEU A 171 -3.90 -9.98 0.19
N LYS A 172 -3.30 -10.22 1.36
CA LYS A 172 -3.98 -10.79 2.53
C LYS A 172 -4.25 -9.71 3.57
N LYS A 173 -5.43 -9.11 3.49
CA LYS A 173 -5.83 -7.86 4.18
C LYS A 173 -5.59 -7.83 5.69
N GLN A 174 -5.61 -8.98 6.36
CA GLN A 174 -5.44 -9.12 7.79
C GLN A 174 -3.98 -9.26 8.23
N LEU A 175 -3.07 -9.54 7.31
CA LEU A 175 -1.69 -9.90 7.65
C LEU A 175 -0.83 -8.65 7.83
N LEU A 176 -0.18 -8.55 8.99
CA LEU A 176 0.73 -7.46 9.34
C LEU A 176 2.10 -8.03 9.70
N GLY A 177 3.11 -7.70 8.90
CA GLY A 177 4.50 -8.01 9.21
C GLY A 177 5.11 -6.94 10.11
N ALA A 178 5.84 -7.36 11.13
CA ALA A 178 6.58 -6.51 12.05
C ALA A 178 8.02 -6.99 12.17
N ALA A 179 8.97 -6.10 11.90
CA ALA A 179 10.39 -6.38 11.94
C ALA A 179 11.05 -5.57 13.06
N THR A 180 11.96 -6.20 13.80
CA THR A 180 12.50 -5.65 15.05
C THR A 180 13.99 -5.32 14.96
N ASP A 181 14.44 -4.51 15.92
CA ASP A 181 15.86 -4.17 16.08
C ASP A 181 16.73 -5.36 16.50
N ASN A 182 16.15 -6.39 17.13
CA ASN A 182 16.89 -7.59 17.54
C ASN A 182 16.99 -8.66 16.43
N GLY A 183 16.62 -8.34 15.18
CA GLY A 183 16.73 -9.27 14.06
C GLY A 183 15.59 -10.29 13.94
N SER A 184 14.51 -10.10 14.70
CA SER A 184 13.32 -10.97 14.67
C SER A 184 12.23 -10.39 13.76
N VAL A 185 11.41 -11.27 13.20
CA VAL A 185 10.26 -10.88 12.39
C VAL A 185 9.02 -11.61 12.88
N TYR A 186 7.93 -10.87 13.10
CA TYR A 186 6.65 -11.38 13.57
C TYR A 186 5.57 -11.07 12.55
N ILE A 187 4.74 -12.07 12.26
CA ILE A 187 3.58 -11.94 11.39
C ILE A 187 2.33 -12.02 12.26
N TRP A 188 1.59 -10.93 12.30
CA TRP A 188 0.35 -10.79 13.05
C TRP A 188 -0.84 -10.95 12.13
N ASP A 189 -1.91 -11.50 12.66
CA ASP A 189 -3.25 -11.30 12.13
C ASP A 189 -3.88 -10.13 12.91
N ALA A 190 -4.12 -9.02 12.22
CA ALA A 190 -4.66 -7.80 12.78
C ALA A 190 -6.11 -7.94 13.28
N ASN A 191 -6.88 -8.88 12.72
CA ASN A 191 -8.25 -9.11 13.14
C ASN A 191 -8.30 -9.92 14.44
N SER A 192 -7.61 -11.05 14.48
CA SER A 192 -7.55 -11.92 15.67
C SER A 192 -6.58 -11.40 16.74
N ARG A 193 -5.68 -10.48 16.38
CA ARG A 193 -4.65 -9.88 17.25
C ARG A 193 -3.65 -10.92 17.77
N THR A 194 -3.43 -11.97 17.00
CA THR A 194 -2.53 -13.08 17.35
C THR A 194 -1.35 -13.15 16.41
N VAL A 195 -0.23 -13.69 16.90
CA VAL A 195 0.94 -13.98 16.06
C VAL A 195 0.66 -15.24 15.25
N THR A 196 0.56 -15.08 13.93
CA THR A 196 0.35 -16.16 12.97
C THR A 196 1.65 -16.91 12.65
N ALA A 197 2.78 -16.20 12.56
CA ALA A 197 4.10 -16.77 12.36
C ALA A 197 5.16 -15.90 13.05
N SER A 198 6.27 -16.52 13.45
CA SER A 198 7.41 -15.81 14.05
C SER A 198 8.72 -16.39 13.55
N PHE A 199 9.69 -15.51 13.33
CA PHE A 199 11.02 -15.80 12.83
C PHE A 199 12.03 -15.11 13.76
N PRO A 200 12.32 -15.69 14.94
CA PRO A 200 13.22 -15.09 15.90
C PRO A 200 14.68 -15.21 15.47
N ASN A 201 15.46 -14.13 15.62
CA ASN A 201 16.92 -14.10 15.46
C ASN A 201 17.44 -14.65 14.11
N PHE A 202 16.70 -14.46 13.02
CA PHE A 202 17.21 -14.83 11.68
C PHE A 202 18.22 -13.82 11.14
N HIS A 203 18.06 -12.55 11.51
CA HIS A 203 19.09 -11.54 11.30
C HIS A 203 19.94 -11.40 12.56
N ASN A 204 21.25 -11.25 12.38
CA ASN A 204 22.19 -11.00 13.48
C ASN A 204 22.28 -9.51 13.87
N SER A 205 21.46 -8.67 13.24
CA SER A 205 21.46 -7.22 13.36
C SER A 205 20.06 -6.68 13.07
N PRO A 206 19.80 -5.37 13.31
CA PRO A 206 18.50 -4.76 13.03
C PRO A 206 17.99 -5.06 11.62
N VAL A 207 16.71 -5.41 11.53
CA VAL A 207 16.00 -5.56 10.26
C VAL A 207 15.62 -4.17 9.76
N THR A 208 16.14 -3.82 8.60
CA THR A 208 16.06 -2.49 7.96
C THR A 208 15.25 -2.52 6.65
N GLY A 209 14.81 -3.70 6.22
CA GLY A 209 13.88 -3.86 5.10
C GLY A 209 12.84 -4.93 5.40
N LEU A 210 11.59 -4.67 5.02
CA LEU A 210 10.46 -5.59 5.13
C LEU A 210 9.55 -5.36 3.93
N ALA A 211 9.34 -6.39 3.11
CA ALA A 211 8.47 -6.30 1.95
C ALA A 211 7.67 -7.60 1.71
N PHE A 212 6.33 -7.49 1.66
CA PHE A 212 5.48 -8.57 1.15
C PHE A 212 5.58 -8.69 -0.38
N SER A 213 5.47 -9.91 -0.89
CA SER A 213 5.32 -10.11 -2.33
C SER A 213 3.97 -9.55 -2.80
N SER A 214 3.99 -8.83 -3.91
CA SER A 214 2.80 -8.28 -4.57
C SER A 214 1.99 -9.32 -5.35
N VAL A 215 2.57 -10.51 -5.57
CA VAL A 215 1.96 -11.58 -6.39
C VAL A 215 1.59 -12.81 -5.57
N ASN A 216 2.43 -13.19 -4.60
CA ASN A 216 2.17 -14.34 -3.74
C ASN A 216 2.00 -13.92 -2.28
N HIS A 217 0.79 -14.07 -1.76
CA HIS A 217 0.45 -13.72 -0.38
C HIS A 217 1.16 -14.57 0.70
N MET A 218 1.81 -15.67 0.32
CA MET A 218 2.60 -16.51 1.21
C MET A 218 4.08 -16.12 1.26
N LEU A 219 4.55 -15.23 0.38
CA LEU A 219 5.95 -14.84 0.30
C LEU A 219 6.18 -13.44 0.86
N MET A 220 7.29 -13.31 1.59
CA MET A 220 7.79 -12.05 2.13
C MET A 220 9.31 -12.08 2.10
N CYS A 221 9.93 -10.90 2.03
CA CYS A 221 11.37 -10.76 2.26
C CYS A 221 11.69 -9.73 3.33
N THR A 222 12.80 -9.95 4.01
CA THR A 222 13.40 -8.98 4.92
C THR A 222 14.86 -8.79 4.60
N ALA A 223 15.38 -7.62 4.96
CA ALA A 223 16.79 -7.31 4.84
C ALA A 223 17.30 -6.65 6.12
N GLY A 224 18.58 -6.85 6.42
CA GLY A 224 19.20 -6.33 7.64
C GLY A 224 20.58 -5.74 7.42
N LEU A 225 21.07 -5.07 8.46
CA LEU A 225 22.44 -4.57 8.51
C LEU A 225 23.49 -5.70 8.54
N ASP A 226 23.06 -6.95 8.72
CA ASP A 226 23.88 -8.16 8.67
C ASP A 226 24.17 -8.64 7.24
N HIS A 227 23.99 -7.77 6.23
CA HIS A 227 24.28 -8.02 4.82
C HIS A 227 23.36 -9.05 4.14
N LYS A 228 22.33 -9.53 4.83
CA LYS A 228 21.48 -10.62 4.34
C LYS A 228 20.11 -10.12 3.92
N VAL A 229 19.55 -10.79 2.92
CA VAL A 229 18.14 -10.76 2.55
C VAL A 229 17.58 -12.16 2.72
N HIS A 230 16.57 -12.31 3.57
CA HIS A 230 15.87 -13.56 3.78
C HIS A 230 14.52 -13.53 3.08
N PHE A 231 14.16 -14.61 2.40
CA PHE A 231 12.84 -14.83 1.81
C PHE A 231 12.13 -15.90 2.61
N TYR A 232 10.90 -15.62 3.00
CA TYR A 232 10.10 -16.47 3.89
C TYR A 232 8.90 -17.02 3.16
N ASP A 233 8.58 -18.27 3.47
CA ASP A 233 7.25 -18.82 3.30
C ASP A 233 6.49 -18.67 4.62
N ILE A 234 5.41 -17.90 4.59
CA ILE A 234 4.59 -17.59 5.77
C ILE A 234 3.74 -18.79 6.17
N GLN A 235 3.33 -19.65 5.22
CA GLN A 235 2.52 -20.84 5.48
C GLN A 235 3.34 -21.87 6.22
N GLU A 236 4.51 -22.17 5.65
CA GLU A 236 5.39 -23.23 6.10
C GLU A 236 6.29 -22.75 7.25
N ARG A 237 6.28 -21.44 7.53
CA ARG A 237 7.05 -20.79 8.60
C ARG A 237 8.55 -21.11 8.48
N ARG A 238 9.08 -21.06 7.26
CA ARG A 238 10.50 -21.30 6.97
C ARG A 238 11.09 -20.24 6.05
N VAL A 239 12.42 -20.14 6.09
CA VAL A 239 13.19 -19.39 5.09
C VAL A 239 13.33 -20.26 3.85
N VAL A 240 12.91 -19.73 2.70
CA VAL A 240 13.01 -20.38 1.39
C VAL A 240 14.38 -20.11 0.76
N LYS A 241 14.87 -18.87 0.88
CA LYS A 241 16.12 -18.43 0.25
C LYS A 241 16.79 -17.37 1.12
N THR A 242 18.12 -17.40 1.16
CA THR A 242 18.93 -16.30 1.70
C THR A 242 19.84 -15.78 0.60
N MET A 243 19.94 -14.47 0.49
CA MET A 243 20.92 -13.77 -0.34
C MET A 243 21.85 -12.97 0.56
N GLU A 244 23.13 -12.94 0.23
CA GLU A 244 24.14 -12.20 0.97
C GLU A 244 24.81 -11.19 0.03
N LEU A 245 24.95 -9.96 0.50
CA LEU A 245 25.48 -8.83 -0.25
C LEU A 245 26.80 -8.35 0.37
N GLU A 246 27.59 -7.60 -0.39
CA GLU A 246 28.87 -7.08 0.10
C GLU A 246 28.71 -5.92 1.10
N ALA A 247 27.58 -5.20 1.07
CA ALA A 247 27.35 -4.01 1.88
C ALA A 247 26.15 -4.17 2.83
N PRO A 248 26.15 -3.51 4.00
CA PRO A 248 25.01 -3.52 4.91
C PRO A 248 23.78 -2.92 4.24
N ILE A 249 22.64 -3.56 4.42
CA ILE A 249 21.39 -3.18 3.78
C ILE A 249 20.60 -2.26 4.70
N THR A 250 20.07 -1.17 4.16
CA THR A 250 19.36 -0.13 4.92
C THR A 250 17.92 0.06 4.49
N SER A 251 17.54 -0.40 3.30
CA SER A 251 16.17 -0.35 2.80
C SER A 251 15.91 -1.42 1.73
N LEU A 252 14.65 -1.83 1.60
CA LEU A 252 14.22 -2.90 0.71
C LEU A 252 12.83 -2.58 0.14
N ALA A 253 12.64 -2.77 -1.15
CA ALA A 253 11.33 -2.64 -1.79
C ALA A 253 11.09 -3.77 -2.81
N PHE A 254 9.85 -4.25 -2.87
CA PHE A 254 9.39 -5.20 -3.88
C PHE A 254 8.72 -4.44 -5.03
N ASN A 255 9.07 -4.78 -6.28
CA ASN A 255 8.36 -4.26 -7.44
C ASN A 255 6.94 -4.85 -7.52
N GLY A 256 5.97 -4.08 -8.03
CA GLY A 256 4.58 -4.53 -8.19
C GLY A 256 4.42 -5.78 -9.06
N GLU A 257 5.35 -6.04 -9.98
CA GLU A 257 5.36 -7.23 -10.84
C GLU A 257 5.75 -8.53 -10.10
N GLY A 258 6.31 -8.46 -8.90
CA GLY A 258 6.55 -9.64 -8.05
C GLY A 258 7.79 -10.47 -8.37
N HIS A 259 8.64 -10.06 -9.32
CA HIS A 259 9.91 -10.74 -9.61
C HIS A 259 11.17 -9.90 -9.38
N THR A 260 11.06 -8.63 -9.03
CA THR A 260 12.22 -7.74 -8.84
C THR A 260 12.19 -7.09 -7.47
N ILE A 261 13.37 -6.95 -6.86
CA ILE A 261 13.56 -6.19 -5.63
C ILE A 261 14.59 -5.08 -5.83
N ALA A 262 14.42 -3.97 -5.10
CA ALA A 262 15.42 -2.92 -4.97
C ALA A 262 15.96 -2.91 -3.54
N ILE A 263 17.27 -2.80 -3.42
CA ILE A 263 18.01 -2.83 -2.16
C ILE A 263 18.81 -1.55 -2.03
N GLY A 264 18.63 -0.84 -0.92
CA GLY A 264 19.43 0.32 -0.54
C GLY A 264 20.53 -0.08 0.41
N THR A 265 21.72 0.46 0.18
CA THR A 265 22.90 0.15 1.00
C THR A 265 23.29 1.33 1.87
N LEU A 266 24.04 1.04 2.94
CA LEU A 266 24.59 2.05 3.85
C LEU A 266 25.52 3.05 3.13
N TYR A 267 26.16 2.63 2.04
CA TYR A 267 27.07 3.47 1.25
C TYR A 267 26.40 4.19 0.09
N GLY A 268 25.06 4.17 0.05
CA GLY A 268 24.27 4.98 -0.89
C GLY A 268 24.05 4.40 -2.28
N GLY A 269 24.52 3.16 -2.51
CA GLY A 269 24.17 2.39 -3.69
C GLY A 269 22.76 1.83 -3.59
N VAL A 270 22.01 1.90 -4.69
CA VAL A 270 20.72 1.22 -4.85
C VAL A 270 20.87 0.11 -5.88
N GLN A 271 20.78 -1.14 -5.44
CA GLN A 271 20.97 -2.32 -6.29
C GLN A 271 19.62 -2.95 -6.64
N ILE A 272 19.42 -3.30 -7.91
CA ILE A 272 18.21 -3.95 -8.40
C ILE A 272 18.52 -5.41 -8.69
N TYR A 273 17.72 -6.33 -8.16
CA TYR A 273 17.85 -7.77 -8.38
C TYR A 273 16.59 -8.35 -9.01
N ASP A 274 16.77 -9.10 -10.09
CA ASP A 274 15.70 -9.95 -10.66
C ASP A 274 15.79 -11.34 -10.01
N LEU A 275 14.74 -11.72 -9.29
CA LEU A 275 14.68 -12.97 -8.53
C LEU A 275 14.60 -14.22 -9.42
N ARG A 276 14.28 -14.06 -10.72
CA ARG A 276 14.26 -15.15 -11.71
C ARG A 276 15.64 -15.42 -12.30
N SER A 277 16.48 -14.40 -12.32
CA SER A 277 17.85 -14.49 -12.83
C SER A 277 18.80 -14.88 -11.69
N THR A 278 20.06 -15.13 -12.03
CA THR A 278 21.14 -15.45 -11.08
C THR A 278 21.21 -14.44 -9.92
N ASN A 279 21.90 -14.77 -8.83
CA ASN A 279 22.09 -13.91 -7.64
C ASN A 279 22.89 -12.61 -7.90
N ALA A 280 23.12 -12.21 -9.16
CA ALA A 280 23.81 -10.96 -9.50
C ALA A 280 22.82 -9.78 -9.61
N ALA A 281 23.29 -8.59 -9.25
CA ALA A 281 22.52 -7.37 -9.44
C ALA A 281 22.31 -7.09 -10.94
N LYS A 282 21.05 -6.88 -11.32
CA LYS A 282 20.66 -6.47 -12.69
C LYS A 282 21.18 -5.08 -13.01
N SER A 283 21.09 -4.16 -12.05
CA SER A 283 21.63 -2.81 -12.18
C SER A 283 21.98 -2.23 -10.81
N ASN A 284 22.88 -1.23 -10.82
CA ASN A 284 23.33 -0.52 -9.63
C ASN A 284 23.19 0.98 -9.90
N LEU A 285 22.20 1.60 -9.26
CA LEU A 285 21.95 3.03 -9.32
C LEU A 285 22.84 3.70 -8.29
N ARG A 286 23.79 4.51 -8.77
CA ARG A 286 24.63 5.35 -7.93
C ARG A 286 24.04 6.75 -7.91
N GLY A 287 23.68 7.22 -6.72
CA GLY A 287 23.09 8.56 -6.60
C GLY A 287 23.29 9.22 -5.24
N HIS A 288 23.27 8.44 -4.15
CA HIS A 288 23.52 8.97 -2.81
C HIS A 288 25.01 8.83 -2.50
N GLU A 289 25.81 9.85 -2.80
CA GLU A 289 27.28 9.83 -2.68
C GLU A 289 27.74 9.55 -1.23
N GLY A 290 27.92 8.28 -0.88
CA GLY A 290 28.41 7.83 0.44
C GLY A 290 27.41 8.00 1.59
N SER A 291 26.17 8.41 1.31
CA SER A 291 25.13 8.59 2.32
C SER A 291 24.17 7.40 2.34
N SER A 292 23.80 6.94 3.53
CA SER A 292 22.85 5.83 3.72
C SER A 292 21.54 6.04 2.96
N VAL A 293 21.07 5.02 2.25
CA VAL A 293 19.74 5.05 1.65
C VAL A 293 18.70 4.67 2.70
N ASN A 294 18.02 5.68 3.24
CA ASN A 294 17.10 5.53 4.37
C ASN A 294 15.79 4.84 3.96
N TRP A 295 15.30 5.11 2.74
CA TRP A 295 14.06 4.51 2.24
C TRP A 295 14.11 4.36 0.72
N ILE A 296 13.41 3.33 0.21
CA ILE A 296 13.21 3.07 -1.21
C ILE A 296 11.76 2.65 -1.42
N GLU A 297 11.14 3.14 -2.49
CA GLU A 297 9.81 2.69 -2.90
C GLU A 297 9.67 2.70 -4.43
N PHE A 298 9.08 1.65 -4.98
CA PHE A 298 8.67 1.60 -6.39
C PHE A 298 7.38 2.40 -6.59
N SER A 299 7.27 3.08 -7.73
CA SER A 299 6.01 3.63 -8.19
C SER A 299 4.98 2.52 -8.37
N LYS A 300 3.71 2.81 -8.07
CA LYS A 300 2.62 1.82 -8.12
C LYS A 300 2.29 1.46 -9.56
N VAL A 301 2.29 0.17 -9.91
CA VAL A 301 1.88 -0.27 -11.25
C VAL A 301 0.38 0.00 -11.41
N ARG A 302 -0.01 0.77 -12.43
CA ARG A 302 -1.43 0.92 -12.77
C ARG A 302 -1.98 -0.47 -13.07
N GLY A 303 -2.95 -0.93 -12.29
CA GLY A 303 -3.81 -2.02 -12.73
C GLY A 303 -4.32 -1.62 -14.12
N ARG A 304 -4.12 -2.47 -15.13
CA ARG A 304 -4.63 -2.20 -16.48
C ARG A 304 -6.12 -1.92 -16.34
N GLU A 305 -6.55 -0.67 -16.45
CA GLU A 305 -7.93 -0.39 -16.83
C GLU A 305 -8.12 -1.14 -18.14
N ARG A 306 -9.01 -2.15 -18.14
CA ARG A 306 -9.44 -2.73 -19.40
C ARG A 306 -9.95 -1.54 -20.21
N PRO A 307 -9.42 -1.27 -21.41
CA PRO A 307 -10.07 -0.30 -22.28
C PRO A 307 -11.52 -0.75 -22.39
N ALA A 308 -12.45 0.16 -22.09
CA ALA A 308 -13.86 -0.08 -22.33
C ALA A 308 -13.98 -0.66 -23.76
N PRO A 309 -14.80 -1.71 -23.98
CA PRO A 309 -14.89 -2.33 -25.29
C PRO A 309 -15.17 -1.23 -26.31
N SER A 310 -14.20 -0.98 -27.18
CA SER A 310 -14.34 0.01 -28.24
C SER A 310 -15.52 -0.46 -29.07
N ARG A 311 -16.65 0.25 -28.99
CA ARG A 311 -17.73 0.09 -29.96
C ARG A 311 -17.12 0.34 -31.32
N SER A 312 -16.91 -0.71 -32.09
CA SER A 312 -16.57 -0.64 -33.50
C SER A 312 -17.79 -0.07 -34.22
N ALA A 313 -17.87 1.26 -34.31
CA ALA A 313 -18.77 1.92 -35.22
C ALA A 313 -18.17 1.77 -36.62
N SER A 314 -18.78 0.90 -37.42
CA SER A 314 -18.56 0.82 -38.86
C SER A 314 -18.76 2.20 -39.48
N TYR A 315 -17.70 2.75 -40.06
CA TYR A 315 -17.76 3.97 -40.85
C TYR A 315 -18.61 3.68 -42.10
N ASN A 316 -19.76 4.33 -42.21
CA ASN A 316 -20.41 4.53 -43.49
C ASN A 316 -20.27 6.01 -43.84
N THR A 317 -19.44 6.25 -44.84
CA THR A 317 -19.11 7.57 -45.40
C THR A 317 -20.29 8.12 -46.18
N GLN A 318 -20.83 9.28 -45.79
CA GLN A 318 -21.35 10.28 -46.72
C GLN A 318 -21.41 11.67 -46.05
N ALA A 319 -21.05 12.67 -46.85
CA ALA A 319 -20.62 14.00 -46.48
C ALA A 319 -21.73 14.97 -46.03
N LYS A 320 -21.39 15.92 -45.15
CA LYS A 320 -21.60 17.39 -45.34
C LYS A 320 -21.03 18.22 -44.19
N GLU A 321 -20.51 19.38 -44.57
CA GLU A 321 -19.84 20.42 -43.78
C GLU A 321 -20.75 21.19 -42.78
N PRO A 322 -20.17 22.06 -41.91
CA PRO A 322 -20.72 22.37 -40.59
C PRO A 322 -21.61 23.62 -40.56
N SER A 323 -22.56 23.64 -39.61
CA SER A 323 -23.22 24.90 -39.21
C SER A 323 -23.68 24.86 -37.75
N SER A 324 -23.27 25.92 -37.05
CA SER A 324 -23.85 26.56 -35.86
C SER A 324 -25.18 26.05 -35.29
N ALA A 325 -25.23 26.02 -33.95
CA ALA A 325 -26.25 26.63 -33.07
C ALA A 325 -26.76 25.71 -31.94
N THR A 326 -26.45 26.16 -30.71
CA THR A 326 -27.29 26.20 -29.50
C THR A 326 -28.23 25.07 -29.10
N SER A 327 -28.00 24.64 -27.85
CA SER A 327 -28.93 24.21 -26.80
C SER A 327 -29.81 22.98 -27.04
N LEU A 328 -29.67 22.01 -26.13
CA LEU A 328 -30.76 21.60 -25.24
C LEU A 328 -30.18 20.80 -24.07
N LYS A 329 -30.51 21.26 -22.86
CA LYS A 329 -30.35 20.52 -21.61
C LYS A 329 -31.36 19.37 -21.61
N SER A 330 -30.92 18.18 -21.25
CA SER A 330 -31.77 17.18 -20.60
C SER A 330 -30.93 16.55 -19.49
N GLY A 331 -31.35 16.80 -18.25
CA GLY A 331 -30.71 16.30 -17.06
C GLY A 331 -31.04 14.83 -16.82
N ASP A 332 -30.11 14.17 -16.15
CA ASP A 332 -30.40 13.12 -15.18
C ASP A 332 -29.48 13.38 -13.98
N GLU A 333 -30.09 13.87 -12.89
CA GLU A 333 -29.45 14.06 -11.60
C GLU A 333 -29.40 12.72 -10.86
N SER A 334 -28.19 12.27 -10.53
CA SER A 334 -27.94 11.27 -9.48
C SER A 334 -27.40 11.97 -8.22
N PRO A 335 -27.81 11.58 -7.00
CA PRO A 335 -27.66 12.42 -5.83
C PRO A 335 -26.36 12.18 -5.07
N TYR A 336 -25.20 12.66 -5.53
CA TYR A 336 -24.02 12.94 -4.70
C TYR A 336 -23.10 13.94 -5.44
N PRO A 337 -22.57 15.00 -4.80
CA PRO A 337 -21.84 16.06 -5.50
C PRO A 337 -20.42 15.60 -5.85
N GLY A 338 -20.23 15.16 -7.09
CA GLY A 338 -18.91 14.99 -7.69
C GLY A 338 -18.30 16.36 -7.99
N GLY A 339 -17.35 16.79 -7.17
CA GLY A 339 -16.56 18.00 -7.41
C GLY A 339 -15.70 17.85 -8.66
N ARG A 340 -15.92 18.72 -9.64
CA ARG A 340 -15.13 18.85 -10.87
C ARG A 340 -13.69 19.25 -10.50
N PHE A 341 -12.70 18.45 -10.87
CA PHE A 341 -11.28 18.83 -10.74
C PHE A 341 -10.97 19.99 -11.71
N ARG A 342 -10.31 21.03 -11.19
CA ARG A 342 -9.90 22.21 -11.97
C ARG A 342 -8.91 21.83 -13.05
N THR A 343 -9.05 22.44 -14.22
CA THR A 343 -8.15 22.22 -15.35
C THR A 343 -6.81 22.92 -15.14
N ILE A 344 -5.76 22.46 -15.82
CA ILE A 344 -4.39 23.01 -15.71
C ILE A 344 -4.34 24.50 -16.08
N GLU A 345 -5.21 24.93 -17.00
CA GLU A 345 -5.38 26.35 -17.37
C GLU A 345 -5.88 27.20 -16.20
N GLU A 346 -6.90 26.72 -15.47
CA GLU A 346 -7.48 27.43 -14.33
C GLU A 346 -6.45 27.60 -13.19
N ILE A 347 -5.65 26.56 -12.93
CA ILE A 347 -4.60 26.59 -11.91
C ILE A 347 -3.46 27.56 -12.31
N LYS A 348 -3.10 27.60 -13.60
CA LYS A 348 -2.09 28.54 -14.13
C LYS A 348 -2.56 30.00 -14.04
N GLN A 349 -3.84 30.27 -14.29
CA GLN A 349 -4.41 31.62 -14.20
C GLN A 349 -4.49 32.11 -12.75
N GLU A 350 -4.87 31.25 -11.82
CA GLU A 350 -4.92 31.57 -10.39
C GLU A 350 -3.52 31.84 -9.81
N ALA A 351 -2.51 31.08 -10.24
CA ALA A 351 -1.11 31.33 -9.88
C ALA A 351 -0.59 32.67 -10.42
N LYS A 352 -0.93 33.03 -11.67
CA LYS A 352 -0.59 34.35 -12.25
C LYS A 352 -1.22 35.50 -11.46
N LEU A 353 -2.50 35.38 -11.09
CA LEU A 353 -3.21 36.40 -10.29
C LEU A 353 -2.59 36.60 -8.90
N ARG A 354 -2.10 35.53 -8.27
CA ARG A 354 -1.42 35.60 -6.96
C ARG A 354 -0.06 36.30 -7.02
N VAL A 355 0.69 36.14 -8.10
CA VAL A 355 1.97 36.85 -8.29
C VAL A 355 1.70 38.34 -8.50
N GLU A 356 0.66 38.69 -9.25
CA GLU A 356 0.31 40.09 -9.52
C GLU A 356 -0.19 40.82 -8.25
N MET A 357 -0.96 40.14 -7.40
CA MET A 357 -1.40 40.69 -6.10
C MET A 357 -0.20 41.01 -5.18
N LYS A 358 0.76 40.10 -5.05
CA LYS A 358 2.00 40.35 -4.28
C LYS A 358 2.83 41.50 -4.83
N ARG A 359 2.81 41.70 -6.15
CA ARG A 359 3.54 42.78 -6.82
C ARG A 359 2.86 44.14 -6.61
N ARG A 360 1.54 44.17 -6.42
CA ARG A 360 0.78 45.37 -6.00
C ARG A 360 1.04 45.73 -4.54
N GLU A 361 1.02 44.76 -3.64
CA GLU A 361 1.33 44.98 -2.21
C GLU A 361 2.75 45.53 -1.99
N GLN A 362 3.72 45.10 -2.80
CA GLN A 362 5.09 45.66 -2.76
C GLN A 362 5.20 47.08 -3.35
N ARG A 363 4.28 47.49 -4.23
CA ARG A 363 4.26 48.85 -4.79
C ARG A 363 3.60 49.86 -3.85
N GLU A 364 2.70 49.42 -2.98
CA GLU A 364 2.05 50.27 -1.97
C GLU A 364 2.92 50.49 -0.72
N GLY A 365 3.97 49.69 -0.53
CA GLY A 365 4.88 49.77 0.63
C GLY A 365 6.04 50.77 0.52
N THR A 366 6.16 51.53 -0.57
CA THR A 366 7.26 52.50 -0.76
C THR A 366 6.75 53.86 -1.20
N ASN A 367 6.68 54.80 -0.27
CA ASN A 367 6.63 56.23 -0.56
C ASN A 367 7.52 56.99 0.46
N PRO A 368 8.57 57.73 0.04
CA PRO A 368 9.42 58.52 0.93
C PRO A 368 9.02 60.02 0.94
N GLU A 369 9.56 60.74 1.94
CA GLU A 369 9.53 62.21 2.19
C GLU A 369 8.28 62.73 2.96
N ILE A 370 8.41 63.47 4.08
CA ILE A 370 8.89 64.87 4.18
C ILE A 370 9.38 65.23 5.62
N ASN A 371 10.56 65.89 5.64
CA ASN A 371 11.16 66.92 6.53
C ASN A 371 11.26 66.87 8.08
N ASN A 372 12.51 67.15 8.47
CA ASN A 372 13.06 67.54 9.78
C ASN A 372 12.57 68.89 10.33
N ARG A 373 12.55 69.02 11.68
CA ARG A 373 13.17 70.14 12.41
C ARG A 373 13.46 69.78 13.88
N SER A 374 14.68 70.13 14.29
CA SER A 374 15.36 69.97 15.59
C SER A 374 14.86 70.87 16.71
N VAL A 375 14.97 70.45 18.00
CA VAL A 375 15.60 71.15 19.16
C VAL A 375 15.72 70.18 20.37
N SER A 376 16.87 70.19 21.07
CA SER A 376 17.33 69.43 22.26
C SER A 376 17.07 70.16 23.62
N PRO A 377 17.52 69.74 24.83
CA PRO A 377 17.64 68.39 25.49
C PRO A 377 17.25 68.31 27.02
N PHE A 378 17.21 67.05 27.54
CA PHE A 378 17.44 66.54 28.94
C PHE A 378 16.38 66.72 30.09
N PRO A 379 16.43 65.94 31.21
CA PRO A 379 16.94 64.57 31.47
C PRO A 379 16.06 63.68 32.43
N GLY A 380 16.46 62.42 32.65
CA GLY A 380 16.06 61.53 33.77
C GLY A 380 15.03 60.47 33.38
N VAL A 381 15.15 59.16 33.66
CA VAL A 381 15.69 58.43 34.81
C VAL A 381 16.03 56.99 34.37
N LYS A 382 17.08 56.39 34.96
CA LYS A 382 17.50 54.98 34.80
C LYS A 382 16.82 54.06 35.84
N PRO A 383 16.77 52.73 35.60
CA PRO A 383 15.89 51.74 36.26
C PRO A 383 16.48 51.22 37.59
N PRO A 384 15.74 50.45 38.43
CA PRO A 384 15.98 48.99 38.51
C PRO A 384 14.79 48.13 39.08
N VAL A 385 14.67 46.84 38.69
CA VAL A 385 14.96 45.58 39.44
C VAL A 385 13.93 45.12 40.49
N VAL A 386 13.61 43.83 40.39
CA VAL A 386 12.73 42.94 41.19
C VAL A 386 13.13 42.90 42.68
N PRO A 387 12.16 42.66 43.60
CA PRO A 387 12.25 41.48 44.47
C PRO A 387 10.89 40.81 44.81
N GLN A 388 10.89 39.50 45.05
CA GLN A 388 9.88 38.81 45.87
C GLN A 388 10.00 39.25 47.34
N PRO A 389 8.97 39.09 48.21
CA PRO A 389 9.00 37.95 49.16
C PRO A 389 7.62 37.44 49.70
N GLN A 390 7.77 36.47 50.60
CA GLN A 390 6.90 35.46 51.26
C GLN A 390 5.67 35.88 52.12
N GLU A 391 4.77 34.90 52.26
CA GLU A 391 3.92 34.42 53.39
C GLU A 391 3.33 35.35 54.46
N ASN A 392 2.01 35.21 54.71
CA ASN A 392 1.47 34.85 56.04
C ASN A 392 -0.02 34.42 56.02
N LEU A 393 -0.36 33.48 56.90
CA LEU A 393 -1.64 32.80 57.12
C LEU A 393 -2.78 33.73 57.59
N THR A 394 -4.04 33.34 57.33
CA THR A 394 -5.12 33.35 58.34
C THR A 394 -6.32 32.49 57.90
N THR A 395 -6.85 31.78 58.90
CA THR A 395 -7.99 30.87 58.96
C THR A 395 -9.33 31.48 58.54
N VAL A 396 -10.29 30.68 58.03
CA VAL A 396 -11.68 30.53 58.54
C VAL A 396 -12.41 29.40 57.76
N SER A 397 -13.19 28.65 58.53
CA SER A 397 -13.96 27.41 58.31
C SER A 397 -15.25 27.52 57.47
N GLU A 398 -15.75 26.35 57.03
CA GLU A 398 -17.05 26.05 56.39
C GLU A 398 -18.30 26.66 57.08
N PRO A 399 -19.45 26.69 56.37
CA PRO A 399 -20.48 25.70 56.72
C PRO A 399 -21.29 25.10 55.55
N ALA A 400 -21.86 23.92 55.81
CA ALA A 400 -22.87 23.21 55.04
C ALA A 400 -24.31 23.72 55.30
N LEU A 401 -25.28 23.41 54.42
CA LEU A 401 -26.75 23.22 54.63
C LEU A 401 -27.45 23.00 53.25
N LYS A 402 -28.00 21.82 52.94
CA LYS A 402 -29.39 21.28 53.12
C LYS A 402 -30.48 21.75 52.14
N ILE A 403 -31.19 20.71 51.65
CA ILE A 403 -32.34 20.50 50.73
C ILE A 403 -33.55 21.44 50.98
N PRO A 404 -34.43 21.67 49.97
CA PRO A 404 -35.79 21.10 50.08
C PRO A 404 -36.42 20.56 48.78
N GLU A 405 -37.39 19.67 48.97
CA GLU A 405 -38.24 18.96 48.00
C GLU A 405 -39.52 19.74 47.59
N THR A 406 -40.12 19.26 46.48
CA THR A 406 -41.55 19.29 46.05
C THR A 406 -42.16 20.57 45.45
N PHE A 407 -42.61 20.47 44.18
CA PHE A 407 -43.91 20.99 43.71
C PHE A 407 -44.44 20.16 42.51
N LYS A 408 -45.77 19.94 42.51
CA LYS A 408 -46.60 19.08 41.63
C LYS A 408 -46.81 19.65 40.19
N PRO A 409 -47.32 18.85 39.24
CA PRO A 409 -47.44 19.20 37.82
C PRO A 409 -48.81 19.80 37.45
N THR A 410 -48.83 20.68 36.44
CA THR A 410 -50.05 21.12 35.73
C THR A 410 -49.85 21.15 34.20
N GLU A 411 -50.83 20.53 33.54
CA GLU A 411 -51.38 20.78 32.19
C GLU A 411 -50.69 20.23 30.92
N LYS A 412 -51.49 19.44 30.17
CA LYS A 412 -51.27 18.93 28.81
C LYS A 412 -51.50 20.06 27.78
N PRO A 413 -50.93 19.92 26.56
CA PRO A 413 -51.85 19.69 25.42
C PRO A 413 -51.39 18.61 24.41
N LEU A 414 -52.38 17.82 23.99
CA LEU A 414 -52.66 17.18 22.68
C LEU A 414 -51.50 16.82 21.73
N THR A 415 -51.32 15.52 21.49
CA THR A 415 -50.52 14.95 20.39
C THR A 415 -51.36 14.77 19.11
N PRO A 416 -50.83 15.09 17.91
CA PRO A 416 -51.46 14.70 16.65
C PRO A 416 -51.09 13.26 16.26
N LYS A 417 -52.04 12.58 15.62
CA LYS A 417 -52.00 11.17 15.19
C LYS A 417 -51.05 10.97 13.99
N PRO A 418 -50.24 9.89 13.93
CA PRO A 418 -49.37 9.62 12.77
C PRO A 418 -50.17 9.10 11.55
N PRO A 419 -49.69 9.36 10.32
CA PRO A 419 -50.35 8.98 9.06
C PRO A 419 -50.23 7.46 8.76
N PRO A 420 -51.08 6.93 7.86
CA PRO A 420 -51.12 5.49 7.56
C PRO A 420 -49.88 5.02 6.79
N THR A 421 -49.46 3.79 7.09
CA THR A 421 -48.32 3.09 6.49
C THR A 421 -48.68 2.60 5.07
N PRO A 422 -47.83 2.80 4.05
CA PRO A 422 -48.06 2.23 2.72
C PRO A 422 -47.82 0.71 2.70
N GLU A 423 -48.72 -0.03 2.05
CA GLU A 423 -48.61 -1.47 1.82
C GLU A 423 -47.40 -1.78 0.92
N VAL A 424 -46.50 -2.64 1.41
CA VAL A 424 -45.40 -3.23 0.61
C VAL A 424 -45.91 -4.53 -0.02
N PRO A 425 -45.78 -4.75 -1.34
CA PRO A 425 -46.23 -5.97 -1.97
C PRO A 425 -45.37 -7.18 -1.56
N LYS A 426 -46.02 -8.33 -1.34
CA LYS A 426 -45.39 -9.60 -0.95
C LYS A 426 -44.29 -10.01 -1.96
N PRO A 427 -43.13 -10.49 -1.52
CA PRO A 427 -42.16 -11.08 -2.43
C PRO A 427 -42.68 -12.43 -2.95
N VAL A 428 -42.67 -12.58 -4.27
CA VAL A 428 -42.85 -13.86 -4.97
C VAL A 428 -41.64 -14.73 -4.64
N VAL A 429 -41.88 -15.88 -4.03
CA VAL A 429 -40.86 -16.91 -3.80
C VAL A 429 -40.61 -17.61 -5.14
N GLU A 430 -39.56 -17.20 -5.85
CA GLU A 430 -39.00 -18.03 -6.91
C GLU A 430 -38.25 -19.21 -6.27
N ILE A 431 -38.75 -20.41 -6.54
CA ILE A 431 -38.14 -21.68 -6.16
C ILE A 431 -36.84 -21.81 -6.97
N PRO A 432 -35.66 -21.96 -6.35
CA PRO A 432 -34.43 -22.19 -7.12
C PRO A 432 -34.54 -23.52 -7.88
N PRO A 433 -34.04 -23.60 -9.12
CA PRO A 433 -34.11 -24.83 -9.89
C PRO A 433 -33.38 -25.97 -9.15
N LYS A 434 -34.04 -27.12 -9.12
CA LYS A 434 -33.60 -28.35 -8.46
C LYS A 434 -32.23 -28.75 -9.03
N VAL A 435 -31.19 -28.67 -8.19
CA VAL A 435 -29.85 -29.21 -8.49
C VAL A 435 -29.99 -30.71 -8.74
N PRO A 436 -29.48 -31.28 -9.86
CA PRO A 436 -29.54 -32.71 -10.10
C PRO A 436 -28.74 -33.47 -9.04
N GLN A 437 -29.35 -34.47 -8.42
CA GLN A 437 -28.68 -35.39 -7.49
C GLN A 437 -27.77 -36.39 -8.23
N PRO A 438 -26.78 -36.95 -7.52
CA PRO A 438 -25.55 -37.46 -8.10
C PRO A 438 -25.70 -38.95 -8.39
N ASP A 439 -25.97 -39.32 -9.63
CA ASP A 439 -25.76 -40.71 -10.04
C ASP A 439 -25.34 -40.74 -11.51
N LYS A 440 -24.23 -41.43 -11.75
CA LYS A 440 -23.51 -41.61 -13.02
C LYS A 440 -22.47 -40.54 -13.33
N ILE A 441 -21.42 -40.48 -12.49
CA ILE A 441 -20.07 -40.31 -13.05
C ILE A 441 -19.76 -41.67 -13.71
N PRO A 442 -19.52 -41.75 -15.04
CA PRO A 442 -19.08 -42.98 -15.64
C PRO A 442 -17.73 -43.35 -15.02
N ALA A 443 -17.54 -44.62 -14.66
CA ALA A 443 -16.29 -45.21 -14.17
C ALA A 443 -15.10 -45.13 -15.16
N LYS A 444 -15.18 -44.27 -16.18
CA LYS A 444 -14.24 -44.13 -17.31
C LYS A 444 -13.20 -43.03 -17.13
N LEU A 445 -13.10 -42.40 -15.95
CA LEU A 445 -12.08 -41.38 -15.64
C LEU A 445 -11.01 -41.87 -14.65
N GLN A 446 -11.05 -43.15 -14.24
CA GLN A 446 -10.00 -43.78 -13.42
C GLN A 446 -8.98 -44.58 -14.23
N GLU A 447 -9.19 -44.74 -15.54
CA GLU A 447 -8.19 -45.31 -16.44
C GLU A 447 -7.93 -44.28 -17.53
N ILE A 448 -6.95 -43.40 -17.30
CA ILE A 448 -6.26 -42.76 -18.42
C ILE A 448 -5.50 -43.92 -19.07
N PRO A 449 -5.80 -44.31 -20.33
CA PRO A 449 -4.99 -45.30 -21.01
C PRO A 449 -3.56 -44.77 -20.99
N GLN A 450 -2.61 -45.58 -20.51
CA GLN A 450 -1.22 -45.40 -20.93
C GLN A 450 -1.23 -45.62 -22.44
N GLU A 451 -1.46 -44.56 -23.20
CA GLU A 451 -1.24 -44.56 -24.62
C GLU A 451 0.26 -44.80 -24.76
N GLU A 452 0.63 -46.05 -25.07
CA GLU A 452 1.99 -46.47 -25.37
C GLU A 452 2.63 -45.35 -26.18
N ALA A 453 3.66 -44.74 -25.59
CA ALA A 453 4.43 -43.68 -26.22
C ALA A 453 4.85 -44.20 -27.59
N LYS A 454 4.14 -43.78 -28.65
CA LYS A 454 4.56 -44.02 -30.02
C LYS A 454 5.99 -43.50 -30.08
N LYS A 455 6.92 -44.44 -30.27
CA LYS A 455 8.34 -44.18 -30.41
C LYS A 455 8.50 -42.91 -31.26
N PRO A 456 9.27 -41.91 -30.80
CA PRO A 456 9.37 -40.66 -31.53
C PRO A 456 9.75 -40.97 -32.98
N PRO A 457 9.20 -40.23 -33.97
CA PRO A 457 9.61 -40.39 -35.36
C PRO A 457 11.14 -40.31 -35.40
N GLU A 458 11.78 -41.20 -36.20
CA GLU A 458 13.24 -41.25 -36.35
C GLU A 458 13.81 -39.83 -36.41
N SER A 459 14.91 -39.58 -35.68
CA SER A 459 15.41 -38.21 -35.46
C SER A 459 15.49 -37.46 -36.77
N VAL A 460 15.01 -36.22 -36.79
CA VAL A 460 14.99 -35.36 -37.98
C VAL A 460 16.40 -35.25 -38.57
N VAL A 461 17.42 -35.37 -37.72
CA VAL A 461 18.85 -35.49 -38.08
C VAL A 461 19.16 -36.73 -38.92
N SER A 462 18.61 -37.90 -38.62
CA SER A 462 18.83 -39.13 -39.41
C SER A 462 18.21 -39.06 -40.81
N GLU A 463 17.08 -38.39 -40.94
CA GLU A 463 16.38 -38.18 -42.21
C GLU A 463 17.03 -37.05 -43.03
N ALA A 464 17.46 -35.99 -42.36
CA ALA A 464 18.28 -34.93 -42.94
C ALA A 464 19.63 -35.47 -43.42
N ARG A 465 20.26 -36.38 -42.66
CA ARG A 465 21.52 -37.04 -43.00
C ARG A 465 21.40 -37.87 -44.28
N LYS A 466 20.38 -38.71 -44.41
CA LYS A 466 20.11 -39.46 -45.66
C LYS A 466 19.87 -38.53 -46.86
N LYS A 467 19.25 -37.37 -46.64
CA LYS A 467 19.05 -36.35 -47.69
C LYS A 467 20.34 -35.62 -48.06
N VAL A 468 21.18 -35.28 -47.09
CA VAL A 468 22.46 -34.60 -47.34
C VAL A 468 23.46 -35.55 -48.00
N GLU A 469 23.58 -36.80 -47.53
CA GLU A 469 24.42 -37.84 -48.13
C GLU A 469 23.98 -38.20 -49.57
N SER A 470 22.68 -38.16 -49.88
CA SER A 470 22.19 -38.39 -51.25
C SER A 470 22.36 -37.21 -52.21
N ILE A 471 22.55 -35.99 -51.70
CA ILE A 471 22.78 -34.77 -52.50
C ILE A 471 24.28 -34.57 -52.78
N LEU A 472 25.16 -35.02 -51.89
CA LEU A 472 26.62 -34.88 -52.00
C LEU A 472 27.25 -36.05 -52.77
N ASN A 473 27.05 -36.10 -54.08
CA ASN A 473 27.88 -36.92 -54.97
C ASN A 473 29.30 -36.32 -55.07
N ASP A 474 30.28 -36.98 -54.45
CA ASP A 474 31.73 -36.88 -54.68
C ASP A 474 32.34 -35.46 -54.79
N LYS A 475 32.12 -34.61 -53.77
CA LYS A 475 33.01 -33.46 -53.50
C LYS A 475 33.44 -33.46 -52.04
N PRO A 476 34.75 -33.29 -51.73
CA PRO A 476 35.21 -33.29 -50.35
C PRO A 476 34.78 -31.98 -49.69
N LEU A 477 33.73 -32.02 -48.88
CA LEU A 477 33.36 -30.94 -47.99
C LEU A 477 34.22 -31.04 -46.72
N ASP A 478 34.68 -29.90 -46.22
CA ASP A 478 35.55 -29.77 -45.03
C ASP A 478 34.89 -30.43 -43.81
N THR A 479 35.33 -31.66 -43.48
CA THR A 479 34.69 -32.59 -42.53
C THR A 479 34.54 -31.99 -41.14
N SER A 480 35.46 -31.10 -40.77
CA SER A 480 35.47 -30.36 -39.51
C SER A 480 34.23 -29.46 -39.32
N ARG A 481 33.73 -28.84 -40.39
CA ARG A 481 32.57 -27.94 -40.35
C ARG A 481 31.26 -28.70 -40.26
N LEU A 482 31.17 -29.87 -40.90
CA LEU A 482 30.02 -30.76 -40.80
C LEU A 482 29.88 -31.31 -39.38
N GLU A 483 30.97 -31.80 -38.79
CA GLU A 483 30.98 -32.29 -37.41
C GLU A 483 30.59 -31.20 -36.40
N THR A 484 31.01 -29.95 -36.64
CA THR A 484 30.61 -28.80 -35.81
C THR A 484 29.11 -28.48 -35.92
N ILE A 485 28.53 -28.63 -37.12
CA ILE A 485 27.09 -28.41 -37.35
C ILE A 485 26.27 -29.54 -36.73
N GLU A 486 26.74 -30.79 -36.85
CA GLU A 486 26.10 -31.97 -36.25
C GLU A 486 26.06 -31.87 -34.73
N ASN A 487 27.19 -31.53 -34.09
CA ASN A 487 27.25 -31.34 -32.64
C ASN A 487 26.28 -30.24 -32.16
N LYS A 488 26.12 -29.16 -32.95
CA LYS A 488 25.15 -28.09 -32.64
C LYS A 488 23.71 -28.55 -32.81
N LEU A 489 23.39 -29.32 -33.85
CA LEU A 489 22.07 -29.89 -34.07
C LEU A 489 21.69 -30.88 -32.96
N GLU A 490 22.60 -31.77 -32.57
CA GLU A 490 22.35 -32.73 -31.48
C GLU A 490 22.16 -32.00 -30.14
N SER A 491 22.94 -30.94 -29.90
CA SER A 491 22.75 -30.09 -28.72
C SER A 491 21.40 -29.37 -28.74
N GLN A 492 20.92 -28.92 -29.90
CA GLN A 492 19.60 -28.30 -30.02
C GLN A 492 18.47 -29.30 -29.84
N GLU A 493 18.58 -30.52 -30.36
CA GLU A 493 17.59 -31.57 -30.14
C GLU A 493 17.47 -31.91 -28.65
N LYS A 494 18.59 -32.06 -27.93
CA LYS A 494 18.59 -32.29 -26.47
C LYS A 494 17.94 -31.14 -25.70
N ALA A 495 18.14 -29.90 -26.13
CA ALA A 495 17.49 -28.74 -25.52
C ALA A 495 15.98 -28.73 -25.77
N ILE A 496 15.54 -29.07 -26.99
CA ILE A 496 14.12 -29.15 -27.34
C ILE A 496 13.42 -30.28 -26.57
N THR A 497 14.05 -31.44 -26.41
CA THR A 497 13.47 -32.53 -25.61
C THR A 497 13.36 -32.15 -24.14
N GLY A 498 14.39 -31.50 -23.56
CA GLY A 498 14.33 -31.00 -22.19
C GLY A 498 13.20 -29.99 -21.98
N LEU A 499 13.05 -29.04 -22.89
CA LEU A 499 11.93 -28.08 -22.87
C LEU A 499 10.57 -28.76 -22.96
N ARG A 500 10.45 -29.84 -23.74
CA ARG A 500 9.19 -30.59 -23.88
C ARG A 500 8.81 -31.30 -22.58
N ASP A 501 9.80 -31.89 -21.91
CA ASP A 501 9.60 -32.56 -20.62
C ASP A 501 9.24 -31.54 -19.53
N ASP A 502 9.89 -30.38 -19.52
CA ASP A 502 9.56 -29.27 -18.62
C ASP A 502 8.12 -28.77 -18.81
N ILE A 503 7.67 -28.61 -20.07
CA ILE A 503 6.28 -28.23 -20.39
C ILE A 503 5.31 -29.31 -19.91
N HIS A 504 5.66 -30.59 -20.09
CA HIS A 504 4.81 -31.69 -19.64
C HIS A 504 4.67 -31.71 -18.11
N ASN A 505 5.78 -31.56 -17.39
CA ASN A 505 5.79 -31.47 -15.93
C ASN A 505 4.99 -30.26 -15.43
N LEU A 506 5.10 -29.12 -16.12
CA LEU A 506 4.33 -27.92 -15.80
C LEU A 506 2.82 -28.15 -16.01
N HIS A 507 2.42 -28.83 -17.08
CA HIS A 507 1.01 -29.19 -17.30
C HIS A 507 0.47 -30.11 -16.20
N ILE A 508 1.24 -31.10 -15.76
CA ILE A 508 0.85 -32.00 -14.66
C ILE A 508 0.63 -31.19 -13.37
N GLU A 509 1.56 -30.31 -13.02
CA GLU A 509 1.45 -29.52 -11.80
C GLU A 509 0.30 -28.51 -11.87
N LEU A 510 0.03 -27.94 -13.05
CA LEU A 510 -1.12 -27.06 -13.26
C LEU A 510 -2.45 -27.80 -13.04
N ILE A 511 -2.58 -29.01 -13.58
CA ILE A 511 -3.76 -29.86 -13.37
C ILE A 511 -3.91 -30.21 -11.90
N ARG A 512 -2.80 -30.55 -11.22
CA ARG A 512 -2.78 -30.86 -9.79
C ARG A 512 -3.26 -29.67 -8.95
N GLN A 513 -2.76 -28.46 -9.22
CA GLN A 513 -3.22 -27.27 -8.52
C GLN A 513 -4.69 -26.95 -8.78
N PHE A 514 -5.16 -27.13 -10.02
CA PHE A 514 -6.57 -26.95 -10.34
C PHE A 514 -7.47 -27.92 -9.55
N MET A 515 -7.06 -29.19 -9.43
CA MET A 515 -7.80 -30.17 -8.64
C MET A 515 -7.84 -29.82 -7.14
N ILE A 516 -6.73 -29.34 -6.59
CA ILE A 516 -6.67 -28.88 -5.18
C ILE A 516 -7.63 -27.71 -4.97
N GLN A 517 -7.58 -26.69 -5.84
CA GLN A 517 -8.47 -25.53 -5.77
C GLN A 517 -9.95 -25.92 -5.89
N GLN A 518 -10.26 -26.90 -6.75
CA GLN A 518 -11.63 -27.39 -6.90
C GLN A 518 -12.12 -28.10 -5.63
N ASN A 519 -11.26 -28.85 -4.94
CA ASN A 519 -11.60 -29.50 -3.67
C ASN A 519 -11.78 -28.49 -2.54
N ASP A 520 -10.89 -27.51 -2.43
CA ASP A 520 -11.01 -26.44 -1.42
C ASP A 520 -12.31 -25.66 -1.61
N MET A 521 -12.65 -25.33 -2.86
CA MET A 521 -13.89 -24.63 -3.20
C MET A 521 -15.13 -25.45 -2.85
N ARG A 522 -15.10 -26.77 -3.09
CA ARG A 522 -16.17 -27.68 -2.68
C ARG A 522 -16.34 -27.72 -1.16
N SER A 523 -15.25 -27.87 -0.43
CA SER A 523 -15.28 -27.87 1.05
C SER A 523 -15.87 -26.57 1.60
N LEU A 524 -15.49 -25.43 1.03
CA LEU A 524 -16.03 -24.13 1.43
C LEU A 524 -17.53 -24.00 1.13
N LEU A 525 -17.98 -24.55 -0.01
CA LEU A 525 -19.39 -24.56 -0.40
C LEU A 525 -20.23 -25.44 0.55
N GLU A 526 -19.69 -26.58 0.97
CA GLU A 526 -20.33 -27.46 1.95
C GLU A 526 -20.45 -26.79 3.33
N GLU A 527 -19.38 -26.12 3.78
CA GLU A 527 -19.39 -25.35 5.03
C GLU A 527 -20.42 -24.22 4.98
N TYR A 528 -20.43 -23.44 3.89
CA TYR A 528 -21.39 -22.36 3.70
C TYR A 528 -22.83 -22.87 3.63
N SER A 529 -23.07 -23.98 2.95
CA SER A 529 -24.38 -24.63 2.91
C SER A 529 -24.83 -25.10 4.29
N SER A 530 -23.92 -25.68 5.08
CA SER A 530 -24.20 -26.10 6.45
C SER A 530 -24.54 -24.92 7.36
N ALA A 531 -23.77 -23.84 7.28
CA ALA A 531 -24.03 -22.62 8.05
C ALA A 531 -25.39 -22.00 7.69
N ASN A 532 -25.71 -21.91 6.39
CA ASN A 532 -26.99 -21.41 5.93
C ASN A 532 -28.17 -22.28 6.39
N SER A 533 -28.02 -23.60 6.40
CA SER A 533 -29.06 -24.49 6.93
C SER A 533 -29.32 -24.26 8.42
N LYS A 534 -28.27 -24.00 9.22
CA LYS A 534 -28.40 -23.69 10.65
C LYS A 534 -29.11 -22.36 10.88
N LEU A 535 -28.73 -21.33 10.13
CA LEU A 535 -29.38 -20.01 10.21
C LEU A 535 -30.86 -20.07 9.80
N LEU A 536 -31.19 -20.85 8.77
CA LEU A 536 -32.59 -21.05 8.37
C LEU A 536 -33.40 -21.75 9.45
N GLN A 537 -32.80 -22.73 10.14
CA GLN A 537 -33.44 -23.41 11.26
C GLN A 537 -33.68 -22.44 12.43
N GLU A 538 -32.67 -21.65 12.82
CA GLU A 538 -32.79 -20.66 13.90
C GLU A 538 -33.84 -19.59 13.59
N LEU A 539 -33.92 -19.12 12.33
CA LEU A 539 -34.98 -18.21 11.89
C LEU A 539 -36.38 -18.84 11.94
N SER A 540 -36.48 -20.15 11.72
CA SER A 540 -37.76 -20.88 11.86
C SER A 540 -38.17 -20.95 13.33
N ASP A 541 -37.24 -21.30 14.21
CA ASP A 541 -37.49 -21.43 15.65
C ASP A 541 -37.89 -20.07 16.26
N LEU A 542 -37.19 -18.99 15.91
CA LEU A 542 -37.52 -17.63 16.33
C LEU A 542 -38.88 -17.15 15.81
N LYS A 543 -39.29 -17.59 14.61
CA LYS A 543 -40.64 -17.29 14.09
C LYS A 543 -41.71 -18.02 14.88
N GLU A 544 -41.48 -19.28 15.23
CA GLU A 544 -42.41 -20.06 16.04
C GLU A 544 -42.55 -19.47 17.45
N GLU A 545 -41.44 -19.08 18.07
CA GLU A 545 -41.44 -18.43 19.38
C GLU A 545 -42.19 -17.09 19.36
N ASN A 546 -41.95 -16.25 18.33
CA ASN A 546 -42.70 -15.00 18.16
C ASN A 546 -44.21 -15.25 17.97
N LEU A 547 -44.61 -16.32 17.28
CA LEU A 547 -46.02 -16.68 17.15
C LEU A 547 -46.61 -17.11 18.49
N ARG A 548 -45.89 -17.89 19.30
CA ARG A 548 -46.32 -18.29 20.65
C ARG A 548 -46.46 -17.08 21.58
N LEU A 549 -45.48 -16.17 21.56
CA LEU A 549 -45.53 -14.94 22.37
C LEU A 549 -46.70 -14.04 21.98
N LYS A 550 -47.00 -13.91 20.68
CA LYS A 550 -48.20 -13.19 20.21
C LYS A 550 -49.50 -13.87 20.63
N HIS A 551 -49.53 -15.20 20.70
CA HIS A 551 -50.75 -15.93 21.11
C HIS A 551 -50.98 -15.84 22.62
N ASN A 552 -49.92 -15.78 23.43
CA ASN A 552 -50.00 -15.61 24.88
C ASN A 552 -50.25 -14.14 25.33
N SER A 553 -50.22 -13.18 24.40
CA SER A 553 -50.49 -11.76 24.69
C SER A 553 -51.94 -11.33 24.38
N TYR A 554 -52.80 -12.26 23.96
CA TYR A 554 -54.25 -12.09 23.86
C TYR A 554 -54.91 -12.89 24.99
#